data_AF-A0A380VEY3-F1
#
_entry.id   AF-A0A380VEY3-F1
#
_cell.length_a   1.000
_cell.length_b   1.000
_cell.length_c   1.000
_cell.angle_alpha   90.00
_cell.angle_beta   90.00
_cell.angle_gamma   90.00
#
_symmetry.space_group_name_H-M   'P 1'
#
loop_
_entity.id
_entity.type
_entity.pdbx_description
1 polymer ?
#
loop_
_entity_poly.entity_id
_entity_poly.type
_entity_poly.pdbx_seq_one_letter_code
_entity_poly.pdbx_strand_id
1 'polypeptide(L)'
;MAILAYVGIPGSGKSYEVVSSVILEHFRKGRRIVSNIEGVTQEKLTHYCIKKGDKESNLGEFISVTDEICQQPDFFPYKGSSETVCCAGDLICLDEVWRIFPSDKIHENHRSFLAEHRHFTHEITGECCDLVVINQSISQYPDLLKIELK
;
A
#
# COMPACT_ATOMS: atom_id res chain seq x y z
N MET A 1 13.04 2.31 9.22
CA MET A 1 12.50 0.98 8.83
C MET A 1 12.67 0.90 7.32
N ALA A 2 11.84 0.22 6.51
CA ALA A 2 12.04 0.29 5.06
C ALA A 2 10.69 0.30 4.34
N ILE A 3 10.48 1.38 3.59
CA ILE A 3 9.43 1.53 2.59
C ILE A 3 10.03 1.08 1.25
N LEU A 4 9.31 0.24 0.52
CA LEU A 4 9.77 -0.24 -0.77
C LEU A 4 9.34 0.73 -1.87
N ALA A 5 10.29 1.25 -2.64
CA ALA A 5 10.01 2.16 -3.75
C ALA A 5 10.26 1.52 -5.11
N TYR A 6 9.25 1.56 -5.98
CA TYR A 6 9.39 1.22 -7.39
C TYR A 6 9.48 2.49 -8.22
N VAL A 7 10.64 2.73 -8.83
CA VAL A 7 10.93 3.96 -9.58
C VAL A 7 11.38 3.65 -11.00
N GLY A 8 10.92 4.46 -11.96
CA GLY A 8 11.25 4.27 -13.37
C GLY A 8 10.33 5.07 -14.29
N ILE A 9 10.74 5.23 -15.56
CA ILE A 9 10.01 6.05 -16.53
C ILE A 9 8.53 5.64 -16.70
N PRO A 10 7.63 6.56 -17.10
CA PRO A 10 6.27 6.22 -17.50
C PRO A 10 6.23 5.05 -18.49
N GLY A 11 5.30 4.10 -18.28
CA GLY A 11 5.18 2.92 -19.15
C GLY A 11 6.20 1.80 -18.90
N SER A 12 7.10 1.92 -17.92
CA SER A 12 8.09 0.86 -17.61
C SER A 12 7.53 -0.36 -16.87
N GLY A 13 6.21 -0.48 -16.71
CA GLY A 13 5.57 -1.64 -16.07
C GLY A 13 5.66 -1.69 -14.53
N LYS A 14 5.93 -0.58 -13.83
CA LYS A 14 6.08 -0.56 -12.36
C LYS A 14 4.86 -1.08 -11.62
N SER A 15 3.68 -0.54 -11.94
CA SER A 15 2.43 -0.95 -11.30
C SER A 15 2.10 -2.40 -11.65
N TYR A 16 2.46 -2.86 -12.85
CA TYR A 16 2.36 -4.29 -13.20
C TYR A 16 3.27 -5.15 -12.33
N GLU A 17 4.52 -4.76 -12.13
CA GLU A 17 5.48 -5.48 -11.28
C GLU A 17 5.02 -5.55 -9.82
N VAL A 18 4.54 -4.43 -9.27
CA VAL A 18 3.97 -4.39 -7.91
C VAL A 18 2.76 -5.31 -7.81
N VAL A 19 1.89 -5.32 -8.82
CA VAL A 19 0.75 -6.24 -8.86
C VAL A 19 1.21 -7.70 -8.94
N SER A 20 2.13 -8.01 -9.86
CA SER A 20 2.53 -9.39 -10.15
C SER A 20 3.34 -10.02 -9.03
N SER A 21 4.23 -9.25 -8.42
CA SER A 21 5.28 -9.76 -7.54
C SER A 21 5.02 -9.44 -6.07
N VAL A 22 4.28 -8.36 -5.76
CA VAL A 22 3.99 -7.98 -4.36
C VAL A 22 2.54 -8.30 -4.00
N ILE A 23 1.58 -7.69 -4.70
CA ILE A 23 0.15 -7.81 -4.36
C ILE A 23 -0.31 -9.25 -4.50
N LEU A 24 -0.05 -9.90 -5.63
CA LEU A 24 -0.46 -11.29 -5.83
C LEU A 24 0.19 -12.27 -4.86
N GLU A 25 1.42 -11.99 -4.38
CA GLU A 25 2.07 -12.85 -3.39
C GLU A 25 1.36 -12.76 -2.03
N HIS A 26 1.09 -11.54 -1.57
CA HIS A 26 0.47 -11.31 -0.26
C HIS A 26 -1.02 -11.62 -0.25
N PHE A 27 -1.70 -11.37 -1.37
CA PHE A 27 -3.12 -11.70 -1.55
C PHE A 27 -3.34 -13.20 -1.42
N ARG A 28 -2.45 -14.03 -1.97
CA ARG A 28 -2.50 -15.49 -1.81
C ARG A 28 -2.21 -15.99 -0.40
N LYS A 29 -1.58 -15.16 0.44
CA LYS A 29 -1.32 -15.45 1.85
C LYS A 29 -2.50 -15.05 2.75
N GLY A 30 -3.60 -14.56 2.17
CA GLY A 30 -4.77 -14.13 2.94
C GLY A 30 -4.67 -12.70 3.48
N ARG A 31 -3.65 -11.95 3.09
CA ARG A 31 -3.39 -10.61 3.62
C ARG A 31 -4.34 -9.57 3.01
N ARG A 32 -4.76 -8.61 3.83
CA ARG A 32 -5.53 -7.44 3.38
C ARG A 32 -4.61 -6.42 2.70
N ILE A 33 -5.05 -5.93 1.54
CA ILE A 33 -4.28 -5.07 0.66
C ILE A 33 -5.10 -3.83 0.34
N VAL A 34 -4.52 -2.65 0.52
CA VAL A 34 -5.14 -1.37 0.19
C VAL A 34 -4.31 -0.68 -0.90
N SER A 35 -4.94 -0.28 -2.00
CA SER A 35 -4.21 0.33 -3.11
C SER A 35 -5.05 1.25 -3.98
N ASN A 36 -4.40 2.27 -4.55
CA ASN A 36 -4.96 3.15 -5.59
C ASN A 36 -4.52 2.77 -7.02
N ILE A 37 -3.88 1.60 -7.23
CA ILE A 37 -3.48 1.17 -8.58
C ILE A 37 -4.75 0.95 -9.44
N GLU A 38 -4.90 1.79 -10.47
CA GLU A 38 -6.06 1.74 -11.35
C GLU A 38 -6.19 0.39 -12.08
N GLY A 39 -7.42 -0.09 -12.19
CA GLY A 39 -7.75 -1.29 -12.95
C GLY A 39 -7.51 -2.61 -12.21
N VAL A 40 -6.98 -2.59 -10.99
CA VAL A 40 -6.91 -3.76 -10.10
C VAL A 40 -8.15 -3.78 -9.21
N THR A 41 -8.80 -4.94 -9.12
CA THR A 41 -9.99 -5.11 -8.26
C THR A 41 -9.95 -6.48 -7.57
N GLN A 42 -10.70 -6.62 -6.48
CA GLN A 42 -10.88 -7.90 -5.77
C GLN A 42 -11.26 -9.01 -6.74
N GLU A 43 -12.24 -8.77 -7.62
CA GLU A 43 -12.74 -9.78 -8.55
C GLU A 43 -11.66 -10.24 -9.55
N LYS A 44 -10.87 -9.30 -10.07
CA LYS A 44 -9.78 -9.62 -11.01
C LYS A 44 -8.69 -10.44 -10.35
N LEU A 45 -8.30 -10.08 -9.11
CA LEU A 45 -7.29 -10.81 -8.36
C LEU A 45 -7.77 -12.20 -7.98
N THR A 46 -9.00 -12.31 -7.44
CA THR A 46 -9.62 -13.59 -7.08
C THR A 46 -9.75 -14.50 -8.29
N HIS A 47 -10.30 -14.00 -9.40
CA HIS A 47 -10.42 -14.77 -10.64
C HIS A 47 -9.06 -15.25 -11.16
N TYR A 48 -8.03 -14.39 -11.13
CA TYR A 48 -6.68 -14.77 -11.54
C TYR A 48 -6.11 -15.89 -10.66
N CYS A 49 -6.25 -15.78 -9.33
CA CYS A 49 -5.73 -16.77 -8.38
C CYS A 49 -6.46 -18.11 -8.49
N ILE A 50 -7.79 -18.11 -8.57
CA ILE A 50 -8.59 -19.32 -8.78
C ILE A 50 -8.19 -20.02 -10.09
N LYS A 51 -8.01 -19.26 -11.17
CA LYS A 51 -7.53 -19.82 -12.46
C LYS A 51 -6.13 -20.45 -12.35
N LYS A 52 -5.31 -20.02 -11.38
CA LYS A 52 -4.00 -20.58 -11.08
C LYS A 52 -4.01 -21.74 -10.08
N GLY A 53 -5.19 -22.11 -9.55
CA GLY A 53 -5.37 -23.23 -8.63
C GLY A 53 -5.35 -22.84 -7.15
N ASP A 54 -5.34 -21.54 -6.84
CA ASP A 54 -5.47 -21.08 -5.46
C ASP A 54 -6.90 -21.32 -4.93
N LYS A 55 -7.04 -21.59 -3.63
CA LYS A 55 -8.35 -21.74 -2.98
C LYS A 55 -8.87 -20.36 -2.58
N GLU A 56 -10.12 -20.06 -2.94
CA GLU A 56 -10.77 -18.78 -2.61
C GLU A 56 -10.76 -18.48 -1.10
N SER A 57 -10.93 -19.51 -0.26
CA SER A 57 -10.89 -19.39 1.20
C SER A 57 -9.56 -18.92 1.79
N ASN A 58 -8.48 -18.97 1.00
CA ASN A 58 -7.14 -18.58 1.43
C ASN A 58 -6.74 -17.20 0.90
N LEU A 59 -7.57 -16.61 0.03
CA LEU A 59 -7.28 -15.31 -0.57
C LEU A 59 -7.59 -14.18 0.40
N GLY A 60 -6.84 -13.10 0.28
CA GLY A 60 -7.01 -11.91 1.07
C GLY A 60 -8.16 -11.02 0.59
N GLU A 61 -8.17 -9.82 1.14
CA GLU A 61 -9.08 -8.75 0.74
C GLU A 61 -8.30 -7.67 0.01
N PHE A 62 -8.81 -7.19 -1.12
CA PHE A 62 -8.26 -6.06 -1.85
C PHE A 62 -9.25 -4.89 -1.83
N ILE A 63 -8.77 -3.74 -1.35
CA ILE A 63 -9.55 -2.51 -1.23
C ILE A 63 -8.97 -1.48 -2.18
N SER A 64 -9.77 -1.13 -3.19
CA SER A 64 -9.47 -0.03 -4.09
C SER A 64 -9.80 1.30 -3.41
N VAL A 65 -8.85 2.22 -3.43
CA VAL A 65 -9.02 3.58 -2.93
C VAL A 65 -8.67 4.60 -4.00
N THR A 66 -9.20 5.80 -3.90
CA THR A 66 -8.82 6.92 -4.79
C THR A 66 -7.72 7.75 -4.15
N ASP A 67 -7.05 8.59 -4.94
CA ASP A 67 -6.04 9.53 -4.44
C ASP A 67 -6.64 10.46 -3.35
N GLU A 68 -7.89 10.89 -3.50
CA GLU A 68 -8.57 11.76 -2.54
C GLU A 68 -8.82 11.06 -1.20
N ILE A 69 -9.10 9.75 -1.22
CA ILE A 69 -9.21 8.94 0.00
C ILE A 69 -7.84 8.81 0.66
N CYS A 70 -6.79 8.57 -0.13
CA CYS A 70 -5.41 8.45 0.37
C CYS A 70 -4.92 9.73 1.06
N GLN A 71 -5.43 10.89 0.63
CA GLN A 71 -5.09 12.19 1.20
C GLN A 71 -5.78 12.46 2.56
N GLN A 72 -6.80 11.69 2.95
CA GLN A 72 -7.55 11.97 4.17
C GLN A 72 -6.73 11.67 5.44
N PRO A 73 -6.91 12.45 6.53
CA PRO A 73 -6.20 12.23 7.80
C PRO A 73 -6.34 10.84 8.42
N ASP A 74 -7.43 10.15 8.13
CA ASP A 74 -7.83 8.83 8.61
C ASP A 74 -7.55 7.70 7.60
N PHE A 75 -6.75 7.98 6.57
CA PHE A 75 -6.34 6.94 5.61
C PHE A 75 -5.44 5.87 6.25
N PHE A 76 -4.37 6.28 6.93
CA PHE A 76 -3.45 5.37 7.63
C PHE A 76 -3.84 5.19 9.10
N PRO A 77 -3.55 4.03 9.72
CA PRO A 77 -3.69 3.88 11.16
C PRO A 77 -2.71 4.79 11.90
N TYR A 78 -3.14 5.32 13.05
CA TYR A 78 -2.32 6.12 13.94
C TYR A 78 -2.60 5.75 15.40
N LYS A 79 -1.72 6.16 16.32
CA LYS A 79 -1.87 5.76 17.72
C LYS A 79 -3.18 6.31 18.30
N GLY A 80 -4.05 5.42 18.76
CA GLY A 80 -5.35 5.76 19.34
C GLY A 80 -6.48 5.92 18.33
N SER A 81 -6.24 5.65 17.03
CA SER A 81 -7.32 5.59 16.04
C SER A 81 -8.16 4.31 16.22
N SER A 82 -9.48 4.43 16.20
CA SER A 82 -10.39 3.27 16.21
C SER A 82 -10.86 2.86 14.81
N GLU A 83 -10.99 3.82 13.88
CA GLU A 83 -11.49 3.59 12.52
C GLU A 83 -10.65 4.40 11.52
N THR A 84 -9.91 3.69 10.66
CA THR A 84 -9.12 4.23 9.56
C THR A 84 -9.30 3.33 8.35
N VAL A 85 -9.03 3.82 7.14
CA VAL A 85 -9.18 3.03 5.89
C VAL A 85 -8.22 1.84 5.89
N CYS A 86 -6.94 2.11 6.19
CA CYS A 86 -5.94 1.09 6.40
C CYS A 86 -5.97 0.60 7.86
N CYS A 87 -5.74 -0.69 8.04
CA CYS A 87 -5.74 -1.39 9.32
C CYS A 87 -4.34 -1.92 9.64
N ALA A 88 -4.11 -2.26 10.91
CA ALA A 88 -2.87 -2.91 11.33
C ALA A 88 -2.64 -4.23 10.57
N GLY A 89 -1.41 -4.42 10.07
CA GLY A 89 -1.02 -5.56 9.24
C GLY A 89 -1.34 -5.47 7.75
N ASP A 90 -2.00 -4.41 7.28
CA ASP A 90 -2.24 -4.23 5.85
C ASP A 90 -0.94 -4.15 5.03
N LEU A 91 -0.99 -4.65 3.80
CA LEU A 91 -0.07 -4.22 2.74
C LEU A 91 -0.68 -3.02 2.02
N ILE A 92 0.03 -1.90 2.00
CA ILE A 92 -0.44 -0.67 1.36
C ILE A 92 0.43 -0.38 0.14
N CYS A 93 -0.18 -0.32 -1.05
CA CYS A 93 0.52 -0.09 -2.31
C CYS A 93 0.01 1.20 -2.98
N LEU A 94 0.82 2.25 -3.03
CA LEU A 94 0.44 3.56 -3.53
C LEU A 94 1.15 3.89 -4.85
N ASP A 95 0.36 4.06 -5.91
CA ASP A 95 0.81 4.54 -7.21
C ASP A 95 0.80 6.06 -7.30
N GLU A 96 1.74 6.60 -8.09
CA GLU A 96 1.96 8.04 -8.29
C GLU A 96 1.87 8.82 -6.97
N VAL A 97 2.60 8.37 -5.94
CA VAL A 97 2.47 8.85 -4.54
C VAL A 97 2.68 10.36 -4.38
N TRP A 98 3.31 11.02 -5.36
CA TRP A 98 3.39 12.49 -5.40
C TRP A 98 2.00 13.15 -5.48
N ARG A 99 0.96 12.46 -5.97
CA ARG A 99 -0.43 12.93 -5.95
C ARG A 99 -1.04 12.88 -4.56
N ILE A 100 -0.60 11.95 -3.72
CA ILE A 100 -1.07 11.75 -2.35
C ILE A 100 -0.40 12.75 -1.41
N PHE A 101 0.89 13.03 -1.65
CA PHE A 101 1.66 14.03 -0.91
C PHE A 101 2.17 15.14 -1.85
N PRO A 102 1.28 16.01 -2.37
CA PRO A 102 1.64 17.01 -3.37
C PRO A 102 2.48 18.18 -2.81
N SER A 103 2.63 18.25 -1.48
CA SER A 103 3.42 19.28 -0.81
C SER A 103 4.14 18.73 0.40
N ASP A 104 5.14 19.46 0.89
CA ASP A 104 5.84 19.12 2.13
C ASP A 104 4.96 19.21 3.38
N LYS A 105 3.73 19.75 3.28
CA LYS A 105 2.75 19.80 4.37
C LYS A 105 1.94 18.51 4.45
N ILE A 106 2.63 17.42 4.77
CA ILE A 106 2.00 16.12 5.09
C ILE A 106 1.28 16.22 6.44
N HIS A 107 0.05 15.71 6.52
CA HIS A 107 -0.75 15.64 7.74
C HIS A 107 -0.03 14.85 8.84
N GLU A 108 -0.23 15.22 10.12
CA GLU A 108 0.50 14.62 11.24
C GLU A 108 0.30 13.10 11.35
N ASN A 109 -0.93 12.61 11.15
CA ASN A 109 -1.24 11.18 11.15
C ASN A 109 -0.46 10.40 10.10
N HIS A 110 -0.36 10.94 8.88
CA HIS A 110 0.44 10.32 7.82
C HIS A 110 1.92 10.31 8.18
N ARG A 111 2.45 11.38 8.78
CA ARG A 111 3.85 11.42 9.24
C ARG A 111 4.11 10.37 10.32
N SER A 112 3.20 10.26 11.29
CA SER A 112 3.27 9.26 12.36
C SER A 112 3.30 7.85 11.77
N PHE A 113 2.41 7.56 10.81
CA PHE A 113 2.39 6.27 10.14
C PHE A 113 3.68 6.03 9.36
N LEU A 114 4.14 6.97 8.53
CA LEU A 114 5.35 6.78 7.71
C LEU A 114 6.59 6.45 8.57
N ALA A 115 6.74 7.11 9.72
CA ALA A 115 7.82 6.87 10.66
C ALA A 115 7.70 5.54 11.42
N GLU A 116 6.47 5.10 11.71
CA GLU A 116 6.20 4.01 12.66
C GLU A 116 5.36 2.87 12.08
N HIS A 117 5.26 2.75 10.74
CA HIS A 117 4.33 1.84 10.05
C HIS A 117 4.41 0.39 10.55
N ARG A 118 5.60 -0.10 10.92
CA ARG A 118 5.75 -1.48 11.40
C ARG A 118 5.28 -1.72 12.83
N HIS A 119 4.96 -0.68 13.60
CA HIS A 119 4.31 -0.85 14.91
C HIS A 119 2.83 -1.20 14.78
N PHE A 120 2.23 -0.99 13.60
CA PHE A 120 0.85 -1.36 13.32
C PHE A 120 0.80 -2.83 12.90
N THR A 121 0.75 -3.72 13.89
CA THR A 121 0.75 -5.17 13.70
C THR A 121 -0.64 -5.76 13.91
N HIS A 122 -1.08 -6.61 12.99
CA HIS A 122 -2.32 -7.35 13.13
C HIS A 122 -2.24 -8.30 14.34
N GLU A 123 -3.22 -8.23 15.24
CA GLU A 123 -3.17 -8.91 16.54
C GLU A 123 -3.04 -10.43 16.44
N ILE A 124 -3.70 -11.03 15.44
CA ILE A 124 -3.72 -12.49 15.24
C ILE A 124 -2.55 -12.98 14.40
N THR A 125 -2.33 -12.41 13.20
CA THR A 125 -1.31 -12.91 12.26
C THR A 125 0.11 -12.48 12.63
N GLY A 126 0.27 -11.41 13.41
CA GLY A 126 1.57 -10.82 13.72
C GLY A 126 2.22 -10.08 12.55
N GLU A 127 1.50 -9.90 11.44
CA GLU A 127 1.99 -9.13 10.30
C GLU A 127 1.94 -7.63 10.62
N CYS A 128 3.06 -6.93 10.41
CA CYS A 128 3.14 -5.48 10.50
C CYS A 128 2.61 -4.84 9.22
N CYS A 129 2.19 -3.57 9.25
CA CYS A 129 1.92 -2.85 8.01
C CYS A 129 3.20 -2.76 7.15
N ASP A 130 3.04 -2.95 5.85
CA ASP A 130 4.07 -2.70 4.85
C ASP A 130 3.60 -1.64 3.87
N LEU A 131 4.51 -0.75 3.46
CA LEU A 131 4.21 0.32 2.51
C LEU A 131 5.10 0.17 1.27
N VAL A 132 4.44 0.10 0.12
CA VAL A 132 5.06 0.11 -1.21
C VAL A 132 4.60 1.37 -1.93
N VAL A 133 5.56 2.14 -2.44
CA VAL A 133 5.29 3.37 -3.19
C VAL A 133 5.84 3.26 -4.61
N ILE A 134 5.10 3.82 -5.56
CA ILE A 134 5.46 3.81 -6.98
C ILE A 134 5.51 5.25 -7.46
N ASN A 135 6.57 5.62 -8.17
CA ASN A 135 6.74 6.94 -8.77
C ASN A 135 7.64 6.88 -10.01
N GLN A 136 7.76 8.00 -10.73
CA GLN A 136 8.63 8.10 -11.90
C GLN A 136 10.07 8.43 -11.53
N SER A 137 10.26 9.21 -10.48
CA SER A 137 11.57 9.59 -9.95
C SER A 137 11.57 9.65 -8.43
N ILE A 138 12.73 9.37 -7.80
CA ILE A 138 12.93 9.56 -6.36
C ILE A 138 12.79 11.03 -5.97
N SER A 139 13.12 11.96 -6.87
CA SER A 139 13.01 13.40 -6.62
C SER A 139 11.57 13.87 -6.38
N GLN A 140 10.57 13.11 -6.82
CA GLN A 140 9.15 13.40 -6.65
C GLN A 140 8.62 12.95 -5.28
N TYR A 141 9.39 12.20 -4.51
CA TYR A 141 8.99 11.87 -3.13
C TYR A 141 9.18 13.09 -2.21
N PRO A 142 8.28 13.29 -1.25
CA PRO A 142 8.54 14.12 -0.09
C PRO A 142 9.81 13.67 0.64
N ASP A 143 10.56 14.62 1.22
CA ASP A 143 11.83 14.32 1.88
C ASP A 143 11.70 13.30 3.03
N LEU A 144 10.56 13.31 3.73
CA LEU A 144 10.25 12.33 4.76
C LEU A 144 10.25 10.89 4.24
N LEU A 145 9.70 10.67 3.04
CA LEU A 145 9.68 9.35 2.42
C LEU A 145 11.08 8.91 1.99
N LYS A 146 11.89 9.84 1.44
CA LYS A 146 13.25 9.54 0.95
C LYS A 146 14.17 8.93 2.00
N ILE A 147 14.00 9.30 3.27
CA ILE A 147 14.83 8.81 4.39
C ILE A 147 14.53 7.34 4.72
N GLU A 148 13.31 6.89 4.42
CA GLU A 148 12.82 5.55 4.76
C GLU A 148 12.89 4.56 3.56
N LEU A 149 13.31 5.01 2.38
CA LEU A 149 13.39 4.16 1.18
C LEU A 149 14.54 3.17 1.25
N LYS A 150 14.30 1.95 0.78
CA LYS A 150 15.33 0.97 0.42
C LYS A 150 15.31 0.65 -1.07
#